data_AF-A0A377K0J9-F1
#
_entry.id   AF-A0A377K0J9-F1
#
_cell.length_a   1.000
_cell.length_b   1.000
_cell.length_c   1.000
_cell.angle_alpha   90.00
_cell.angle_beta   90.00
_cell.angle_gamma   90.00
#
_symmetry.space_group_name_H-M   'P 1'
#
loop_
_entity.id
_entity.type
_entity.pdbx_description
1 polymer ?
#
loop_
_entity_poly.entity_id
_entity_poly.type
_entity_poly.pdbx_seq_one_letter_code
_entity_poly.pdbx_strand_id
1 'polypeptide(L)'
;MHQKTGYLPITKAAYDLTREQGFYEKNPGADIATRQMLNKPPLPFTKGLRLGNMPQIRVIVDEELESVWTGKKTPQQALDTAVERGNQLLRRFEKSTKS
;
A
#
# COMPACT_ATOMS: atom_id res chain seq x y z
N MET A 1 -16.66 1.98 -15.02
CA MET A 1 -16.46 2.29 -13.60
C MET A 1 -15.05 2.83 -13.36
N HIS A 2 -13.98 2.05 -13.58
CA HIS A 2 -12.59 2.50 -13.35
C HIS A 2 -12.18 3.74 -14.22
N GLN A 3 -12.56 3.77 -15.51
CA GLN A 3 -12.35 4.94 -16.38
C GLN A 3 -13.01 6.23 -15.87
N LYS A 4 -14.10 6.13 -15.08
CA LYS A 4 -14.82 7.29 -14.53
C LYS A 4 -14.31 7.70 -13.14
N THR A 5 -13.82 6.74 -12.36
CA THR A 5 -13.41 6.97 -10.96
C THR A 5 -11.90 7.15 -10.78
N GLY A 6 -11.10 6.78 -11.79
CA GLY A 6 -9.63 6.80 -11.70
C GLY A 6 -9.01 5.64 -10.92
N TYR A 7 -9.82 4.74 -10.33
CA TYR A 7 -9.32 3.52 -9.73
C TYR A 7 -8.75 2.55 -10.78
N LEU A 8 -7.97 1.57 -10.33
CA LEU A 8 -7.39 0.54 -11.19
C LEU A 8 -8.45 -0.41 -11.78
N PRO A 9 -8.27 -0.91 -13.02
CA PRO A 9 -9.02 -2.06 -13.50
C PRO A 9 -8.67 -3.31 -12.67
N ILE A 10 -9.70 -3.99 -12.16
CA ILE A 10 -9.52 -5.14 -11.24
C ILE A 10 -9.10 -6.42 -12.00
N THR A 11 -9.39 -6.49 -13.30
CA THR A 11 -9.05 -7.64 -14.15
C THR A 11 -8.17 -7.22 -15.32
N LYS A 12 -7.32 -8.14 -15.77
CA LYS A 12 -6.51 -7.94 -16.98
C LYS A 12 -7.39 -7.68 -18.22
N ALA A 13 -8.53 -8.39 -18.33
CA ALA A 13 -9.48 -8.17 -19.41
C ALA A 13 -10.05 -6.73 -19.43
N ALA A 14 -10.33 -6.12 -18.27
CA ALA A 14 -10.79 -4.74 -18.21
C ALA A 14 -9.69 -3.74 -18.62
N TYR A 15 -8.43 -4.03 -18.29
CA TYR A 15 -7.28 -3.26 -18.75
C TYR A 15 -7.11 -3.33 -20.26
N ASP A 16 -7.16 -4.55 -20.83
CA ASP A 16 -7.03 -4.79 -22.27
C ASP A 16 -8.15 -4.11 -23.07
N LEU A 17 -9.41 -4.28 -22.64
CA LEU A 17 -10.56 -3.62 -23.25
C LEU A 17 -10.44 -2.09 -23.23
N THR A 18 -9.94 -1.50 -22.15
CA THR A 18 -9.77 -0.04 -22.03
C THR A 18 -8.70 0.50 -22.97
N ARG A 19 -7.63 -0.28 -23.17
CA ARG A 19 -6.61 0.01 -24.17
C ARG A 19 -7.17 -0.05 -25.58
N GLU A 20 -7.94 -1.10 -25.91
CA GLU A 20 -8.57 -1.29 -27.22
C GLU A 20 -9.58 -0.17 -27.55
N GLN A 21 -10.27 0.37 -26.54
CA GLN A 21 -11.16 1.52 -26.67
C GLN A 21 -10.42 2.86 -26.92
N GLY A 22 -9.09 2.85 -26.96
CA GLY A 22 -8.25 4.03 -27.15
C GLY A 22 -8.26 4.98 -25.96
N PHE A 23 -8.69 4.52 -24.77
CA PHE A 23 -8.79 5.39 -23.59
C PHE A 23 -7.43 5.90 -23.14
N TYR A 24 -6.38 5.08 -23.18
CA TYR A 24 -5.04 5.46 -22.72
C TYR A 24 -4.34 6.43 -23.69
N GLU A 25 -4.65 6.38 -24.98
CA GLU A 25 -4.18 7.40 -25.94
C GLU A 25 -4.81 8.76 -25.65
N LYS A 26 -6.10 8.77 -25.28
CA LYS A 26 -6.84 9.99 -24.91
C LYS A 26 -6.51 10.48 -23.50
N ASN A 27 -6.00 9.60 -22.63
CA ASN A 27 -5.65 9.89 -21.23
C ASN A 27 -4.24 9.38 -20.93
N PRO A 28 -3.20 10.05 -21.44
CA PRO A 28 -1.82 9.60 -21.26
C PRO A 28 -1.47 9.41 -19.79
N GLY A 29 -0.89 8.26 -19.46
CA GLY A 29 -0.46 7.90 -18.11
C GLY A 29 -1.50 7.14 -17.28
N ALA A 30 -2.75 7.05 -17.72
CA ALA A 30 -3.79 6.30 -16.99
C ALA A 30 -3.55 4.78 -16.96
N ASP A 31 -2.63 4.25 -17.78
CA ASP A 31 -2.19 2.85 -17.77
C ASP A 31 -1.01 2.58 -16.82
N ILE A 32 -0.24 3.61 -16.45
CA ILE A 32 1.04 3.47 -15.71
C ILE A 32 0.86 2.67 -14.42
N ALA A 33 -0.19 2.96 -13.65
CA ALA A 33 -0.44 2.29 -12.39
C ALA A 33 -0.75 0.79 -12.59
N THR A 34 -1.46 0.41 -13.67
CA THR A 34 -1.69 -1.00 -14.00
C THR A 34 -0.41 -1.70 -14.42
N ARG A 35 0.44 -1.04 -15.22
CA ARG A 35 1.77 -1.60 -15.57
C ARG A 35 2.63 -1.81 -14.33
N GLN A 36 2.60 -0.91 -13.35
CA GLN A 36 3.30 -1.10 -12.08
C GLN A 36 2.81 -2.34 -11.34
N MET A 37 1.50 -2.57 -11.27
CA MET A 37 0.93 -3.76 -10.64
C MET A 37 1.31 -5.08 -11.33
N LEU A 38 1.59 -5.04 -12.64
CA LEU A 38 1.96 -6.20 -13.45
C LEU A 38 3.46 -6.34 -13.70
N ASN A 39 4.29 -5.45 -13.13
CA ASN A 39 5.71 -5.33 -13.46
C ASN A 39 6.51 -6.63 -13.23
N LYS A 40 6.22 -7.35 -12.13
CA LYS A 40 6.79 -8.67 -11.82
C LYS A 40 5.73 -9.55 -11.17
N PRO A 41 5.80 -10.89 -11.37
CA PRO A 41 4.98 -11.81 -10.59
C PRO A 41 5.20 -11.58 -9.08
N PRO A 42 4.13 -11.61 -8.26
CA PRO A 42 4.25 -11.36 -6.83
C PRO A 42 5.01 -12.49 -6.14
N LEU A 43 5.93 -12.13 -5.24
CA LEU A 43 6.57 -13.05 -4.30
C LEU A 43 5.60 -13.39 -3.17
N PRO A 44 5.86 -14.44 -2.37
CA PRO A 44 4.99 -14.81 -1.25
C PRO A 44 4.67 -13.65 -0.29
N PHE A 45 5.62 -12.74 -0.08
CA PHE A 45 5.53 -11.60 0.83
C PHE A 45 5.20 -10.25 0.14
N THR A 46 4.94 -10.23 -1.18
CA THR A 46 4.59 -8.98 -1.91
C THR A 46 3.17 -8.99 -2.47
N LYS A 47 2.33 -9.96 -2.06
CA LYS A 47 0.91 -10.03 -2.46
C LYS A 47 0.02 -8.97 -1.80
N GLY A 48 0.55 -8.28 -0.80
CA GLY A 48 -0.15 -7.31 0.03
C GLY A 48 0.27 -7.44 1.48
N LEU A 49 -0.36 -6.64 2.34
CA LEU A 49 -0.09 -6.61 3.78
C LEU A 49 -1.34 -7.07 4.53
N ARG A 50 -1.18 -8.02 5.45
CA ARG A 50 -2.27 -8.54 6.29
C ARG A 50 -1.86 -8.48 7.74
N LEU A 51 -2.20 -7.37 8.40
CA LEU A 51 -1.90 -7.11 9.80
C LEU A 51 -3.18 -6.70 10.52
N GLY A 52 -3.39 -7.26 11.72
CA GLY A 52 -4.40 -6.73 12.63
C GLY A 52 -3.96 -5.38 13.21
N ASN A 53 -4.92 -4.52 13.55
CA ASN A 53 -4.66 -3.14 13.96
C ASN A 53 -3.89 -2.29 12.93
N MET A 54 -3.98 -2.61 11.63
CA MET A 54 -3.29 -1.86 10.57
C MET A 54 -3.61 -0.35 10.53
N PRO A 55 -4.85 0.13 10.79
CA PRO A 55 -5.12 1.56 10.84
C PRO A 55 -4.26 2.30 11.88
N GLN A 56 -4.09 1.72 13.07
CA GLN A 56 -3.27 2.29 14.14
C GLN A 56 -1.77 2.15 13.85
N ILE A 57 -1.35 1.02 13.26
CA ILE A 57 0.04 0.84 12.80
C ILE A 57 0.40 1.90 11.76
N ARG A 58 -0.54 2.27 10.88
CA ARG A 58 -0.32 3.32 9.88
C ARG A 58 -0.06 4.69 10.53
N VAL A 59 -0.85 5.06 11.54
CA VAL A 59 -0.64 6.29 12.31
C VAL A 59 0.75 6.32 12.94
N ILE A 60 1.20 5.21 13.54
CA ILE A 60 2.55 5.10 14.09
C ILE A 60 3.61 5.35 13.02
N VAL A 61 3.49 4.72 11.85
CA VAL A 61 4.46 4.90 10.76
C VAL A 61 4.46 6.35 10.27
N ASP A 62 3.30 6.97 10.13
CA ASP A 62 3.16 8.37 9.69
C ASP A 62 3.83 9.33 10.70
N GLU A 63 3.54 9.20 12.01
CA GLU A 63 4.15 9.99 13.08
C GLU A 63 5.68 9.85 13.12
N GLU A 64 6.20 8.63 12.98
CA GLU A 64 7.64 8.38 13.02
C GLU A 64 8.32 8.94 11.76
N LEU A 65 7.70 8.88 10.58
CA LEU A 65 8.22 9.54 9.39
C LEU A 65 8.19 11.07 9.51
N GLU A 66 7.14 11.66 10.08
CA GLU A 66 7.10 13.09 10.41
C GLU A 66 8.26 13.52 11.33
N SER A 67 8.65 12.65 12.26
CA SER A 67 9.81 12.91 13.13
C SER A 67 11.13 12.97 12.35
N VAL A 68 11.25 12.26 11.22
CA VAL A 68 12.39 12.35 10.30
C VAL A 68 12.37 13.70 9.57
N TRP A 69 11.22 14.07 8.99
CA TRP A 69 11.09 15.31 8.22
C TRP A 69 11.31 16.57 9.06
N THR A 70 10.99 16.49 10.36
CA THR A 70 11.21 17.57 11.33
C THR A 70 12.59 17.53 11.97
N GLY A 71 13.47 16.59 11.60
CA GLY A 71 14.83 16.47 12.12
C GLY A 71 14.92 15.98 13.57
N LYS A 72 13.82 15.46 14.15
CA LYS A 72 13.77 14.97 15.53
C LYS A 72 14.41 13.59 15.69
N LYS A 73 14.34 12.75 14.65
CA LYS A 73 14.96 11.41 14.62
C LYS A 73 15.69 11.20 13.31
N THR A 74 16.73 10.36 13.34
CA THR A 74 17.30 9.81 12.10
C THR A 74 16.32 8.84 11.45
N PRO A 75 16.45 8.57 10.13
CA PRO A 75 15.61 7.57 9.46
C PRO A 75 15.60 6.20 10.16
N GLN A 76 16.77 5.75 10.64
CA GLN A 76 16.89 4.47 11.34
C GLN A 76 16.11 4.49 12.67
N GLN A 77 16.32 5.51 13.50
CA GLN A 77 15.64 5.63 14.80
C GLN A 77 14.11 5.68 14.66
N ALA A 78 13.60 6.39 13.67
CA ALA A 78 12.17 6.47 13.39
C ALA A 78 11.59 5.11 13.00
N LEU A 79 12.24 4.40 12.06
CA LEU A 79 11.80 3.08 11.62
C LEU A 79 11.87 2.03 12.75
N ASP A 80 12.93 2.05 13.56
CA ASP A 80 13.05 1.15 14.72
C ASP A 80 11.93 1.41 15.74
N THR A 81 11.63 2.68 16.02
CA THR A 81 10.52 3.04 16.91
C THR A 81 9.18 2.59 16.34
N ALA A 82 8.94 2.78 15.04
CA ALA A 82 7.72 2.35 14.37
C ALA A 82 7.54 0.83 14.46
N VAL A 83 8.62 0.06 14.27
CA VAL A 83 8.62 -1.40 14.40
C VAL A 83 8.29 -1.81 15.83
N GLU A 84 8.92 -1.21 16.83
CA GLU A 84 8.66 -1.51 18.24
C GLU A 84 7.20 -1.26 18.62
N ARG A 85 6.70 -0.05 18.38
CA ARG A 85 5.31 0.36 18.69
C ARG A 85 4.30 -0.46 17.90
N GLY A 86 4.57 -0.71 16.62
CA GLY A 86 3.73 -1.53 15.74
C GLY A 86 3.62 -2.98 16.23
N ASN A 87 4.75 -3.59 16.63
CA ASN A 87 4.77 -4.97 17.15
C ASN A 87 3.91 -5.14 18.41
N GLN A 88 3.86 -4.12 19.28
CA GLN A 88 2.97 -4.16 20.45
C GLN A 88 1.50 -4.26 20.03
N LEU A 89 1.08 -3.55 18.98
CA LEU A 89 -0.27 -3.63 18.44
C LEU A 89 -0.57 -4.98 17.79
N LEU A 90 0.40 -5.57 17.10
CA LEU A 90 0.28 -6.91 16.54
C LEU A 90 0.08 -7.95 17.63
N ARG A 91 0.85 -7.87 18.73
CA ARG A 91 0.69 -8.79 19.88
C ARG A 91 -0.66 -8.61 20.58
N ARG A 92 -1.17 -7.38 20.70
CA ARG A 92 -2.52 -7.14 21.23
C ARG A 92 -3.58 -7.77 20.34
N PHE A 93 -3.48 -7.60 19.03
CA PHE A 93 -4.39 -8.24 18.07
C PHE A 93 -4.33 -9.77 18.19
N GLU A 94 -3.13 -10.35 18.18
CA GLU A 94 -2.92 -11.80 18.32
C GLU A 94 -3.59 -12.36 19.59
N LYS A 95 -3.51 -11.63 20.71
CA LYS A 95 -4.19 -12.01 21.95
C LYS A 95 -5.71 -11.88 21.85
N SER A 96 -6.22 -10.84 21.19
CA SER A 96 -7.67 -10.62 21.03
C SER A 96 -8.37 -11.71 20.21
N THR A 97 -7.63 -12.47 19.41
CA THR A 97 -8.15 -13.58 18.61
C THR A 97 -8.07 -14.94 19.30
N LYS A 98 -7.46 -15.01 20.49
CA LYS A 98 -7.38 -16.24 21.28
C LYS A 98 -8.59 -16.30 22.22
N SER A 99 -9.32 -17.42 22.16
CA SER A 99 -10.39 -17.77 23.11
C SER A 99 -9.84 -18.12 24.48
#